data_AF-A0A919F736-F1
#
_entry.id   AF-A0A919F736-F1
#
_cell.length_a   1.000
_cell.length_b   1.000
_cell.length_c   1.000
_cell.angle_alpha   90.00
_cell.angle_beta   90.00
_cell.angle_gamma   90.00
#
_symmetry.space_group_name_H-M   'P 1'
#
loop_
_entity.id
_entity.type
_entity.pdbx_description
1 polymer ?
#
loop_
_entity_poly.entity_id
_entity_poly.type
_entity_poly.pdbx_seq_one_letter_code
_entity_poly.pdbx_strand_id
1 'polypeptide(L)'
;MEHARNKDLVDVERELRHWKAEFKAGSLPAINFRHEVDPVIRLACDIYVRDPHGTRRAWLEDLRAHLAGRSSLRGDPGAEAIATACWTLLSGSRARL
;
A
#
# COMPACT_ATOMS: atom_id res chain seq x y z
N MET A 1 -23.35 0.70 16.38
CA MET A 1 -21.95 0.48 16.79
C MET A 1 -21.08 0.70 15.58
N GLU A 2 -20.54 1.89 15.43
CA GLU A 2 -19.57 2.20 14.39
C GLU A 2 -18.32 1.39 14.69
N HIS A 3 -18.02 0.40 13.85
CA HIS A 3 -16.71 -0.24 13.88
C HIS A 3 -15.69 0.82 13.47
N ALA A 4 -15.21 1.60 14.44
CA ALA A 4 -13.93 2.26 14.37
C ALA A 4 -12.94 1.16 13.96
N ARG A 5 -12.56 1.13 12.67
CA ARG A 5 -11.46 0.30 12.21
C ARG A 5 -10.31 0.62 13.12
N ASN A 6 -9.98 -0.31 14.01
CA ASN A 6 -8.86 -0.18 14.90
C ASN A 6 -7.63 0.02 14.00
N LYS A 7 -7.18 1.28 13.88
CA LYS A 7 -6.11 1.65 12.92
C LYS A 7 -4.80 0.93 13.23
N ASP A 8 -4.69 0.38 14.44
CA ASP A 8 -3.61 -0.45 14.95
C ASP A 8 -3.52 -1.85 14.32
N LEU A 9 -4.59 -2.36 13.72
CA LEU A 9 -4.63 -3.73 13.19
C LEU A 9 -4.96 -3.72 11.70
N VAL A 10 -3.91 -3.46 10.89
CA VAL A 10 -3.99 -3.68 9.44
C VAL A 10 -3.94 -5.18 9.16
N ASP A 11 -5.05 -5.73 8.71
CA ASP A 11 -5.11 -7.12 8.20
C ASP A 11 -4.49 -7.18 6.80
N VAL A 12 -3.17 -7.41 6.77
CA VAL A 12 -2.38 -7.45 5.53
C VAL A 12 -2.91 -8.50 4.55
N GLU A 13 -3.40 -9.64 5.03
CA GLU A 13 -3.94 -10.70 4.17
C GLU A 13 -5.25 -10.26 3.49
N ARG A 14 -6.11 -9.55 4.22
CA ARG A 14 -7.33 -8.96 3.63
C ARG A 14 -6.99 -7.90 2.59
N GLU A 15 -6.01 -7.05 2.86
CA GLU A 15 -5.55 -6.03 1.91
C GLU A 15 -4.96 -6.70 0.65
N LEU A 16 -4.11 -7.73 0.80
CA LEU A 16 -3.57 -8.47 -0.34
C LEU A 16 -4.66 -9.12 -1.20
N ARG A 17 -5.73 -9.64 -0.61
CA ARG A 17 -6.88 -10.16 -1.38
C ARG A 17 -7.58 -9.07 -2.17
N HIS A 18 -7.77 -7.89 -1.58
CA HIS A 18 -8.34 -6.73 -2.27
C HIS A 18 -7.46 -6.30 -3.45
N TRP A 19 -6.16 -6.08 -3.21
CA TRP A 19 -5.22 -5.66 -4.26
C TRP A 19 -5.03 -6.72 -5.34
N LYS A 20 -5.17 -8.00 -5.01
CA LYS A 20 -5.17 -9.09 -5.99
C LYS A 20 -6.41 -9.06 -6.90
N ALA A 21 -7.56 -8.64 -6.37
CA ALA A 21 -8.76 -8.44 -7.18
C ALA A 21 -8.62 -7.21 -8.09
N GLU A 22 -8.12 -6.09 -7.56
CA GLU A 22 -7.84 -4.87 -8.36
C GLU A 22 -6.81 -5.12 -9.45
N PHE A 23 -5.76 -5.88 -9.16
CA PHE A 23 -4.77 -6.29 -10.15
C PHE A 23 -5.41 -7.12 -11.27
N LYS A 24 -6.26 -8.10 -10.93
CA LYS A 24 -6.98 -8.92 -11.92
C LYS A 24 -7.97 -8.10 -12.75
N ALA A 25 -8.49 -7.01 -12.20
CA ALA A 25 -9.36 -6.07 -12.91
C ALA A 25 -8.58 -5.14 -13.86
N GLY A 26 -7.24 -5.13 -13.82
CA GLY A 26 -6.40 -4.24 -14.63
C GLY A 26 -6.27 -2.83 -14.06
N SER A 27 -6.67 -2.60 -12.80
CA SER A 27 -6.65 -1.28 -12.14
C SER A 27 -5.25 -0.86 -11.67
N LEU A 28 -4.25 -1.74 -11.75
CA LEU A 28 -2.91 -1.49 -11.22
C LEU A 28 -1.86 -1.40 -12.33
N PRO A 29 -0.92 -0.44 -12.24
CA PRO A 29 0.20 -0.31 -13.17
C PRO A 29 1.31 -1.31 -12.82
N ALA A 30 1.02 -2.61 -12.90
CA ALA A 30 1.96 -3.69 -12.63
C ALA A 30 1.73 -4.86 -13.60
N ILE A 31 2.78 -5.64 -13.87
CA ILE A 31 2.72 -6.80 -14.77
C ILE A 31 2.62 -8.11 -13.97
N ASN A 32 3.19 -8.14 -12.76
CA ASN A 32 3.27 -9.32 -11.92
C ASN A 32 2.93 -9.00 -10.46
N PHE A 33 1.77 -9.47 -10.03
CA PHE A 33 1.29 -9.28 -8.66
C PHE A 33 2.31 -9.72 -7.59
N ARG A 34 2.96 -10.87 -7.74
CA ARG A 34 3.86 -11.40 -6.69
C ARG A 34 5.17 -10.64 -6.55
N HIS A 35 5.64 -10.01 -7.62
CA HIS A 35 6.95 -9.37 -7.65
C HIS A 35 6.86 -7.85 -7.54
N GLU A 36 5.74 -7.26 -7.96
CA GLU A 36 5.55 -5.80 -7.99
C GLU A 36 4.50 -5.33 -6.97
N VAL A 37 3.38 -6.06 -6.82
CA VAL A 37 2.25 -5.58 -6.01
C VAL A 37 2.32 -6.08 -4.57
N ASP A 38 2.37 -7.39 -4.35
CA ASP A 38 2.47 -8.03 -3.03
C ASP A 38 3.58 -7.42 -2.14
N PRO A 39 4.84 -7.34 -2.59
CA PRO A 39 5.91 -6.80 -1.76
C PRO A 39 5.75 -5.31 -1.45
N VAL A 40 5.07 -4.55 -2.31
CA VAL A 40 4.80 -3.12 -2.12
C VAL A 40 3.64 -2.91 -1.16
N ILE A 41 2.55 -3.68 -1.31
CA ILE A 41 1.39 -3.62 -0.40
C ILE A 41 1.78 -4.00 1.03
N ARG A 42 2.57 -5.06 1.20
CA ARG A 42 3.05 -5.49 2.53
C ARG A 42 3.91 -4.40 3.18
N LEU A 43 4.81 -3.80 2.42
CA LEU A 43 5.65 -2.71 2.89
C LEU A 43 4.82 -1.46 3.23
N ALA A 44 3.84 -1.12 2.39
CA ALA A 44 2.92 -0.02 2.65
C ALA A 44 2.13 -0.25 3.94
N CYS A 45 1.62 -1.47 4.17
CA CYS A 45 0.93 -1.80 5.42
C CYS A 45 1.86 -1.68 6.64
N ASP A 46 3.10 -2.17 6.56
CA ASP A 46 4.09 -2.07 7.65
C ASP A 46 4.39 -0.61 8.00
N ILE A 47 4.65 0.23 6.99
CA ILE A 47 4.89 1.68 7.17
C ILE A 47 3.70 2.35 7.85
N TYR A 48 2.48 2.04 7.41
CA TYR A 48 1.26 2.61 7.98
C TYR A 48 1.04 2.18 9.43
N VAL A 49 1.31 0.92 9.77
CA VAL A 49 1.16 0.42 11.16
C VAL A 49 2.21 1.05 12.08
N ARG A 50 3.43 1.30 11.60
CA ARG A 50 4.48 1.96 12.39
C ARG A 50 4.18 3.42 12.70
N ASP A 51 3.57 4.13 11.75
CA ASP A 51 3.25 5.55 11.91
C ASP A 51 1.88 5.89 11.28
N PRO A 52 0.76 5.46 11.88
CA PRO A 52 -0.58 5.61 11.29
C PRO A 52 -1.07 7.05 11.25
N HIS A 53 -0.45 7.92 12.04
CA HIS A 53 -0.68 9.38 12.07
C HIS A 53 0.35 10.15 11.24
N GLY A 54 1.25 9.44 10.57
CA GLY A 54 2.27 9.98 9.71
C GLY A 54 1.72 10.78 8.54
N THR A 55 2.60 11.60 7.97
CA THR A 55 2.27 12.29 6.73
C THR A 55 2.52 11.40 5.53
N ARG A 56 1.72 11.63 4.50
CA ARG A 56 1.86 11.05 3.16
C ARG A 56 3.29 11.11 2.62
N ARG A 57 4.01 12.21 2.90
CA ARG A 57 5.39 12.44 2.48
C ARG A 57 6.36 11.56 3.26
N ALA A 58 6.23 11.49 4.58
CA ALA A 58 7.06 10.63 5.42
C ALA A 58 6.94 9.15 5.01
N TRP A 59 5.71 8.67 4.75
CA TRP A 59 5.51 7.29 4.27
C TRP A 59 6.15 7.03 2.90
N LEU A 60 6.11 8.00 1.98
CA LEU A 60 6.78 7.88 0.68
C LEU A 60 8.31 7.86 0.81
N GLU A 61 8.87 8.67 1.70
CA GLU A 61 10.32 8.68 1.95
C GLU A 61 10.78 7.32 2.51
N ASP A 62 10.02 6.75 3.45
CA ASP A 62 10.30 5.43 4.03
C ASP A 62 10.18 4.31 2.98
N LEU A 63 9.12 4.36 2.16
CA LEU A 63 8.94 3.45 1.03
C LEU A 63 10.12 3.51 0.06
N ARG A 64 10.55 4.72 -0.35
CA ARG A 64 11.68 4.92 -1.26
C ARG A 64 12.98 4.39 -0.68
N ALA A 65 13.22 4.60 0.61
CA ALA A 65 14.39 4.05 1.30
C ALA A 65 14.40 2.53 1.27
N HIS A 66 13.26 1.89 1.54
CA HIS A 66 13.11 0.43 1.47
C HIS A 66 13.22 -0.12 0.04
N LEU A 67 12.67 0.58 -0.95
CA LEU A 67 12.75 0.21 -2.37
C LEU A 67 14.16 0.41 -2.94
N ALA A 68 14.93 1.38 -2.44
CA ALA A 68 16.32 1.59 -2.86
C ALA A 68 17.21 0.37 -2.59
N GLY A 69 16.89 -0.42 -1.54
CA GLY A 69 17.53 -1.69 -1.24
C GLY A 69 17.05 -2.87 -2.09
N ARG A 70 15.96 -2.72 -2.85
CA ARG A 70 15.41 -3.77 -3.75
C ARG A 70 15.69 -3.40 -5.20
N SER A 71 16.74 -3.98 -5.77
CA SER A 71 17.19 -3.69 -7.15
C SER A 71 16.08 -3.80 -8.22
N SER A 72 15.09 -4.67 -8.04
CA SER A 72 13.99 -4.88 -8.99
C SER A 72 12.85 -3.87 -8.92
N LEU A 73 12.76 -3.07 -7.85
CA LEU A 73 11.67 -2.11 -7.62
C LEU A 73 12.20 -0.67 -7.41
N ARG A 74 13.51 -0.49 -7.60
CA ARG A 74 14.20 0.77 -7.38
C ARG A 74 13.78 1.79 -8.44
N GLY A 75 13.10 2.84 -8.02
CA GLY A 75 12.63 3.91 -8.91
C GLY A 75 11.43 3.51 -9.77
N ASP A 76 10.72 2.43 -9.40
CA ASP A 76 9.52 2.02 -10.11
C ASP A 76 8.34 2.96 -9.77
N PRO A 77 7.82 3.73 -10.74
CA PRO A 77 6.70 4.65 -10.48
C PRO A 77 5.40 3.91 -10.16
N GLY A 78 5.28 2.63 -10.57
CA GLY A 78 4.15 1.77 -10.22
C GLY A 78 4.10 1.48 -8.73
N ALA A 79 5.25 1.21 -8.10
CA ALA A 79 5.35 0.94 -6.67
C ALA A 79 4.86 2.12 -5.81
N GLU A 80 5.23 3.35 -6.15
CA GLU A 80 4.76 4.54 -5.44
C GLU A 80 3.24 4.73 -5.63
N ALA A 81 2.71 4.51 -6.83
CA ALA A 81 1.27 4.61 -7.11
C ALA A 81 0.46 3.55 -6.34
N ILE A 82 0.94 2.30 -6.29
CA ILE A 82 0.31 1.18 -5.59
C ILE A 82 0.31 1.44 -4.07
N ALA A 83 1.45 1.80 -3.49
CA ALA A 83 1.52 2.17 -2.07
C ALA A 83 0.62 3.37 -1.77
N THR A 84 0.47 4.27 -2.74
CA THR A 84 -0.43 5.41 -2.61
C THR A 84 -1.88 5.05 -2.50
N ALA A 85 -2.35 4.22 -3.40
CA ALA A 85 -3.71 3.74 -3.37
C ALA A 85 -3.98 2.93 -2.07
N CYS A 86 -2.99 2.18 -1.59
CA CYS A 86 -3.04 1.45 -0.31
C CYS A 86 -3.27 2.37 0.89
N TRP A 87 -2.42 3.36 1.13
CA TRP A 87 -2.59 4.24 2.29
C TRP A 87 -3.87 5.09 2.21
N THR A 88 -4.33 5.45 1.02
CA THR A 88 -5.64 6.13 0.83
C THR A 88 -6.80 5.24 1.31
N LEU A 89 -6.75 3.94 0.99
CA LEU A 89 -7.74 2.96 1.43
C LEU A 89 -7.69 2.76 2.97
N LEU A 90 -6.48 2.65 3.53
CA LEU A 90 -6.24 2.42 4.96
C LEU A 90 -6.64 3.63 5.81
N SER A 91 -6.29 4.84 5.37
CA SER A 91 -6.63 6.09 6.06
C SER A 91 -8.12 6.41 6.07
N GLY A 92 -8.96 5.59 5.41
CA GLY A 92 -10.40 5.79 5.36
C GLY A 92 -10.83 6.92 4.43
N SER A 93 -9.91 7.47 3.64
CA SER A 93 -10.16 8.51 2.63
C SER A 93 -10.85 7.95 1.38
N ARG A 94 -11.77 7.00 1.55
CA ARG A 94 -12.81 6.75 0.54
C ARG A 94 -13.78 7.93 0.65
N ALA A 95 -13.48 9.01 -0.06
CA ALA A 95 -14.55 9.85 -0.56
C ALA A 95 -15.50 8.89 -1.31
N ARG A 96 -16.64 8.60 -0.70
CA ARG A 96 -17.76 8.00 -1.43
C ARG A 96 -18.13 9.04 -2.48
N LEU A 97 -17.74 8.78 -3.72
CA LEU A 97 -18.49 9.27 -4.87
C LEU A 97 -19.62 8.27 -5.11
#